data_AF-A0A952RKU0-F1
#
_entry.id   AF-A0A952RKU0-F1
#
_cell.length_a   1.000
_cell.length_b   1.000
_cell.length_c   1.000
_cell.angle_alpha   90.00
_cell.angle_beta   90.00
_cell.angle_gamma   90.00
#
_symmetry.space_group_name_H-M   'P 1'
#
loop_
_entity.id
_entity.type
_entity.pdbx_description
1 polymer ?
#
loop_
_entity_poly.entity_id
_entity_poly.type
_entity_poly.pdbx_seq_one_letter_code
_entity_poly.pdbx_strand_id
1 'polypeptide(L)'
;MNAARFLTVTFAGLALLVTAAPGCSEDPPSGFNGRNRDGGDGTSGGDGDGSNDTICLLNNCDRDRDCQDCGEGQTVCLQSEHRCIACGPEAGNKACGNGQKCTKYGNCVGNGVSCDEDANGVPTITCKNTADCGACGPKFRVCDEATNKCVGCSPTNTTNCQSTDVCKTDGTCVPKCPAECKDDADCGECGTDAKPARACNNHVCAECSSTKPCANGDKCDLQHGTCVKQCGLGTRPGTSNCTVEGNCAGCTGTTDCKLPVNGGEGVCVGPAVGCEDLGKGTIVLPDPFSRVTQTCSTDANCAGQSIDINVGKILRDATGLGVIKDGNINYTLNACANVELFDKSCGLCVPCKEDTDCTDISIDQVAGDIFGPIGSIASAILLDKAFGPNDRKIHMYCQNVAGSYGICAPCSNILSRCAEVSGPIEDNGKCDHDICEVGGPLGPRCGLPSKCVENVCKKDPYCCTKEWDLQCKTDVDLYCEDKTCTPDGCAYRKEGWYCFTDKTKGGYKCTGDGTSSETAIAEGSQCPTGSVCKTEGEGPKAPAILCTTDGESVPGCPTGSKGKSKCSPP
;
A
#
# COMPACT_ATOMS: atom_id res chain seq x y z
N MET A 1 -2.76 11.94 57.96
CA MET A 1 -1.98 12.92 58.73
C MET A 1 -0.71 13.23 57.95
N ASN A 2 -0.58 14.49 57.52
CA ASN A 2 0.62 15.21 57.04
C ASN A 2 1.37 14.66 55.81
N ALA A 3 1.81 15.43 54.82
CA ALA A 3 1.63 16.83 54.44
C ALA A 3 2.18 17.00 53.02
N ALA A 4 1.63 17.97 52.30
CA ALA A 4 1.97 18.39 50.94
C ALA A 4 3.40 18.93 50.76
N ARG A 5 3.86 19.03 49.50
CA ARG A 5 4.35 20.30 48.94
C ARG A 5 4.51 20.28 47.41
N PHE A 6 3.82 21.25 46.80
CA PHE A 6 3.96 21.78 45.44
C PHE A 6 5.38 22.33 45.20
N LEU A 7 5.84 22.25 43.95
CA LEU A 7 6.92 23.10 43.45
C LEU A 7 6.44 23.83 42.18
N THR A 8 6.25 25.13 42.34
CA THR A 8 6.11 26.15 41.30
C THR A 8 7.49 26.75 41.03
N VAL A 9 7.89 26.94 39.77
CA VAL A 9 9.00 27.84 39.41
C VAL A 9 8.59 28.76 38.26
N THR A 10 8.54 30.03 38.67
CA THR A 10 8.49 31.35 38.03
C THR A 10 8.94 31.55 36.59
N PHE A 11 8.11 32.32 35.87
CA PHE A 11 8.44 33.24 34.77
C PHE A 11 9.34 34.40 35.24
N ALA A 12 10.32 34.77 34.42
CA ALA A 12 10.94 36.10 34.41
C ALA A 12 11.12 36.53 32.95
N GLY A 13 10.59 37.72 32.63
CA GLY A 13 10.48 38.21 31.27
C GLY A 13 11.73 38.93 30.74
N LEU A 14 11.70 39.17 29.43
CA LEU A 14 12.40 40.27 28.80
C LEU A 14 11.42 40.95 27.85
N ALA A 15 11.05 42.18 28.19
CA ALA A 15 10.39 43.12 27.28
C ALA A 15 11.48 44.04 26.73
N LEU A 16 11.42 44.36 25.42
CA LEU A 16 11.66 45.74 24.96
C LEU A 16 11.19 45.99 23.51
N LEU A 17 10.34 47.01 23.39
CA LEU A 17 10.17 48.03 22.34
C LEU A 17 9.56 47.71 20.95
N VAL A 18 8.23 47.88 20.87
CA VAL A 18 7.45 48.94 20.17
C VAL A 18 8.08 49.69 18.97
N THR A 19 7.39 49.65 17.82
CA THR A 19 6.90 50.84 17.06
C THR A 19 5.62 50.50 16.27
N ALA A 20 4.88 51.56 15.90
CA ALA A 20 3.42 51.62 15.71
C ALA A 20 2.89 51.38 14.27
N ALA A 21 1.68 50.79 14.21
CA ALA A 21 0.41 51.16 13.50
C ALA A 21 0.41 51.90 12.13
N PRO A 22 -0.72 51.98 11.36
CA PRO A 22 -2.12 51.53 11.59
C PRO A 22 -2.63 50.57 10.49
N GLY A 23 -3.77 49.87 10.54
CA GLY A 23 -5.10 50.14 11.11
C GLY A 23 -6.13 50.32 9.97
N CYS A 24 -7.32 49.71 10.15
CA CYS A 24 -8.61 49.82 9.43
C CYS A 24 -9.03 48.54 8.68
N SER A 25 -10.28 48.07 8.65
CA SER A 25 -11.52 48.15 9.44
C SER A 25 -12.55 47.32 8.64
N GLU A 26 -13.48 46.63 9.30
CA GLU A 26 -14.53 45.77 8.70
C GLU A 26 -15.81 46.55 8.28
N ASP A 27 -16.34 46.21 7.08
CA ASP A 27 -17.74 45.93 6.61
C ASP A 27 -18.93 46.95 6.66
N PRO A 28 -20.13 46.69 6.04
CA PRO A 28 -20.56 46.54 4.61
C PRO A 28 -21.85 47.42 4.30
N PRO A 29 -22.91 47.01 3.55
CA PRO A 29 -23.14 46.71 2.11
C PRO A 29 -24.15 47.68 1.38
N SER A 30 -24.24 47.61 0.04
CA SER A 30 -25.44 47.94 -0.80
C SER A 30 -25.12 47.56 -2.27
N GLY A 31 -26.01 47.19 -3.20
CA GLY A 31 -27.46 47.29 -3.38
C GLY A 31 -27.71 47.31 -4.91
N PHE A 32 -28.72 46.58 -5.38
CA PHE A 32 -29.00 46.15 -6.76
C PHE A 32 -29.33 47.22 -7.84
N ASN A 33 -29.14 46.79 -9.10
CA ASN A 33 -29.88 47.07 -10.37
C ASN A 33 -29.50 48.25 -11.30
N GLY A 34 -29.29 47.91 -12.59
CA GLY A 34 -29.52 48.84 -13.72
C GLY A 34 -28.81 48.50 -15.04
N ARG A 35 -29.56 48.01 -16.04
CA ARG A 35 -29.17 47.59 -17.40
C ARG A 35 -28.68 48.75 -18.31
N ASN A 36 -27.72 48.54 -19.22
CA ASN A 36 -27.92 48.43 -20.70
C ASN A 36 -26.62 48.42 -21.54
N ARG A 37 -26.72 47.64 -22.63
CA ARG A 37 -25.96 47.51 -23.90
C ARG A 37 -24.94 48.59 -24.28
N ASP A 38 -23.76 48.18 -24.79
CA ASP A 38 -23.43 48.15 -26.23
C ASP A 38 -22.03 47.53 -26.46
N GLY A 39 -21.83 46.93 -27.64
CA GLY A 39 -20.60 46.22 -28.03
C GLY A 39 -19.44 47.15 -28.40
N GLY A 40 -18.23 46.62 -28.28
CA GLY A 40 -17.00 47.30 -28.70
C GLY A 40 -15.77 46.45 -28.42
N ASP A 41 -15.14 46.02 -29.50
CA ASP A 41 -13.83 45.39 -29.64
C ASP A 41 -12.72 46.10 -28.85
N GLY A 42 -11.75 45.34 -28.31
CA GLY A 42 -10.57 45.92 -27.65
C GLY A 42 -9.92 45.06 -26.56
N THR A 43 -8.85 44.37 -26.95
CA THR A 43 -7.61 44.15 -26.16
C THR A 43 -7.74 43.67 -24.72
N SER A 44 -7.47 42.37 -24.50
CA SER A 44 -7.15 41.83 -23.19
C SER A 44 -5.63 41.59 -23.08
N GLY A 45 -4.91 42.59 -22.58
CA GLY A 45 -3.94 42.35 -21.50
C GLY A 45 -4.75 42.45 -20.20
N GLY A 46 -4.56 41.65 -19.16
CA GLY A 46 -3.42 40.85 -18.77
C GLY A 46 -3.33 41.08 -17.27
N ASP A 47 -3.83 40.13 -16.48
CA ASP A 47 -3.54 40.06 -15.05
C ASP A 47 -2.79 38.75 -14.84
N GLY A 48 -1.47 38.87 -14.82
CA GLY A 48 -0.57 37.80 -14.43
C GLY A 48 -0.54 37.68 -12.93
N ASP A 49 -0.85 36.48 -12.44
CA ASP A 49 -0.19 35.95 -11.25
C ASP A 49 1.04 35.19 -11.74
N GLY A 50 2.18 35.88 -11.72
CA GLY A 50 3.45 35.38 -12.23
C GLY A 50 4.07 34.39 -11.27
N SER A 51 3.84 33.10 -11.52
CA SER A 51 4.87 32.10 -11.27
C SER A 51 5.57 31.80 -12.59
N ASN A 52 6.83 32.21 -12.72
CA ASN A 52 7.73 31.80 -13.81
C ASN A 52 8.13 30.33 -13.61
N ASP A 53 7.17 29.45 -13.41
CA ASP A 53 7.45 28.03 -13.26
C ASP A 53 7.69 27.45 -14.64
N THR A 54 8.97 27.28 -14.98
CA THR A 54 9.41 26.50 -16.13
C THR A 54 8.96 25.05 -15.95
N ILE A 55 8.19 24.51 -16.89
CA ILE A 55 7.74 23.12 -16.91
C ILE A 55 8.59 22.26 -17.85
N CYS A 56 9.23 21.24 -17.28
CA CYS A 56 9.85 20.18 -18.06
C CYS A 56 9.60 18.82 -17.41
N LEU A 57 8.57 18.11 -17.89
CA LEU A 57 8.32 16.71 -17.56
C LEU A 57 9.02 15.82 -18.60
N LEU A 58 10.35 15.85 -18.61
CA LEU A 58 11.18 15.24 -19.64
C LEU A 58 10.81 13.78 -19.96
N ASN A 59 10.54 12.98 -18.92
CA ASN A 59 10.27 11.55 -19.02
C ASN A 59 8.89 11.17 -18.45
N ASN A 60 7.93 12.11 -18.37
CA ASN A 60 6.56 11.83 -17.94
C ASN A 60 5.51 12.80 -18.54
N CYS A 61 5.69 13.20 -19.79
CA CYS A 61 4.77 14.14 -20.41
C CYS A 61 3.48 13.42 -20.84
N ASP A 62 2.35 14.13 -20.79
CA ASP A 62 1.09 13.69 -21.40
C ASP A 62 0.74 14.52 -22.64
N ARG A 63 1.25 15.76 -22.69
CA ARG A 63 0.93 16.76 -23.69
C ARG A 63 2.16 17.62 -23.99
N ASP A 64 2.23 18.20 -25.18
CA ASP A 64 3.36 19.07 -25.58
C ASP A 64 3.64 20.21 -24.61
N ARG A 65 2.59 20.71 -23.94
CA ARG A 65 2.71 21.76 -22.92
C ARG A 65 3.62 21.35 -21.76
N ASP A 66 3.67 20.06 -21.43
CA ASP A 66 4.48 19.54 -20.33
C ASP A 66 5.98 19.52 -20.67
N CYS A 67 6.29 19.69 -21.96
CA CYS A 67 7.64 19.72 -22.52
C CYS A 67 8.14 21.14 -22.85
N GLN A 68 7.31 22.17 -22.64
CA GLN A 68 7.53 23.49 -23.23
C GLN A 68 8.84 24.16 -22.79
N ASP A 69 9.27 23.94 -21.55
CA ASP A 69 10.50 24.51 -21.00
C ASP A 69 11.61 23.46 -20.84
N CYS A 70 11.48 22.30 -21.49
CA CYS A 70 12.58 21.34 -21.57
C CYS A 70 13.74 21.88 -22.40
N GLY A 71 14.95 21.54 -21.95
CA GLY A 71 16.19 21.87 -22.63
C GLY A 71 16.26 21.27 -24.05
N GLU A 72 17.24 21.74 -24.81
CA GLU A 72 17.61 21.13 -26.11
C GLU A 72 16.49 21.09 -27.17
N GLY A 73 15.45 21.92 -27.00
CA GLY A 73 14.34 22.04 -27.94
C GLY A 73 13.33 20.89 -27.89
N GLN A 74 13.38 20.08 -26.82
CA GLN A 74 12.48 18.95 -26.56
C GLN A 74 11.09 19.41 -26.16
N THR A 75 10.36 20.05 -27.08
CA THR A 75 9.07 20.73 -26.79
C THR A 75 7.84 19.91 -27.17
N VAL A 76 8.00 18.67 -27.63
CA VAL A 76 6.88 17.83 -28.10
C VAL A 76 6.84 16.58 -27.27
N CYS A 77 5.64 16.18 -26.84
CA CYS A 77 5.44 14.98 -26.06
C CYS A 77 5.20 13.77 -26.97
N LEU A 78 6.10 12.79 -26.92
CA LEU A 78 5.87 11.48 -27.51
C LEU A 78 5.00 10.66 -26.56
N GLN A 79 3.68 10.76 -26.74
CA GLN A 79 2.69 10.15 -25.84
C GLN A 79 2.84 8.63 -25.69
N SER A 80 3.33 7.92 -26.72
CA SER A 80 3.55 6.47 -26.63
C SER A 80 4.69 6.09 -25.67
N GLU A 81 5.63 6.99 -25.43
CA GLU A 81 6.77 6.81 -24.52
C GLU A 81 6.68 7.71 -23.28
N HIS A 82 5.65 8.56 -23.17
CA HIS A 82 5.51 9.64 -22.18
C HIS A 82 6.79 10.48 -22.02
N ARG A 83 7.45 10.81 -23.13
CA ARG A 83 8.76 11.49 -23.13
C ARG A 83 8.82 12.69 -24.08
N CYS A 84 9.52 13.74 -23.67
CA CYS A 84 9.75 14.91 -24.51
C CYS A 84 10.81 14.63 -25.60
N ILE A 85 10.48 15.00 -26.85
CA ILE A 85 11.33 14.90 -28.04
C ILE A 85 11.48 16.27 -28.72
N ALA A 86 12.61 16.44 -29.42
CA ALA A 86 12.97 17.69 -30.10
C ALA A 86 12.74 17.65 -31.62
N CYS A 87 12.76 16.47 -32.23
CA CYS A 87 12.77 16.32 -33.69
C CYS A 87 12.23 14.97 -34.17
N GLY A 88 12.03 14.84 -35.47
CA GLY A 88 11.62 13.60 -36.14
C GLY A 88 10.14 13.55 -36.52
N PRO A 89 9.67 12.45 -37.13
CA PRO A 89 8.30 12.32 -37.63
C PRO A 89 7.25 12.50 -36.54
N GLU A 90 7.50 11.89 -35.38
CA GLU A 90 6.65 11.99 -34.19
C GLU A 90 6.57 13.43 -33.63
N ALA A 91 7.59 14.25 -33.89
CA ALA A 91 7.57 15.68 -33.57
C ALA A 91 7.02 16.55 -34.71
N GLY A 92 6.15 16.00 -35.57
CA GLY A 92 5.60 16.71 -36.72
C GLY A 92 6.65 17.04 -37.80
N ASN A 93 7.67 16.18 -37.97
CA ASN A 93 8.83 16.39 -38.84
C ASN A 93 9.69 17.62 -38.48
N LYS A 94 9.68 18.03 -37.20
CA LYS A 94 10.56 19.10 -36.71
C LYS A 94 12.03 18.73 -36.92
N ALA A 95 12.80 19.67 -37.47
CA ALA A 95 14.23 19.53 -37.71
C ALA A 95 15.05 20.14 -36.57
N CYS A 96 16.29 19.65 -36.40
CA CYS A 96 17.23 20.21 -35.45
C CYS A 96 17.85 21.53 -35.96
N GLY A 97 18.44 22.30 -35.04
CA GLY A 97 19.14 23.54 -35.37
C GLY A 97 20.37 23.31 -36.26
N ASN A 98 20.93 24.39 -36.80
CA ASN A 98 22.12 24.34 -37.64
C ASN A 98 23.29 23.65 -36.93
N GLY A 99 23.89 22.65 -37.58
CA GLY A 99 25.02 21.89 -37.04
C GLY A 99 24.64 20.69 -36.16
N GLN A 100 23.34 20.37 -36.08
CA GLN A 100 22.83 19.21 -35.35
C GLN A 100 22.11 18.23 -36.28
N LYS A 101 22.07 16.96 -35.87
CA LYS A 101 21.27 15.91 -36.51
C LYS A 101 20.22 15.37 -35.54
N CYS A 102 19.10 14.93 -36.09
CA CYS A 102 18.08 14.22 -35.33
C CYS A 102 18.50 12.76 -35.13
N THR A 103 18.46 12.30 -33.89
CA THR A 103 18.68 10.89 -33.54
C THR A 103 17.41 10.07 -33.80
N LYS A 104 17.54 8.74 -33.89
CA LYS A 104 16.38 7.83 -33.99
C LYS A 104 15.41 7.92 -32.80
N TYR A 105 15.87 8.50 -31.68
CA TYR A 105 15.09 8.72 -30.46
C TYR A 105 14.45 10.11 -30.39
N GLY A 106 14.53 10.90 -31.47
CA GLY A 106 13.91 12.24 -31.53
C GLY A 106 14.66 13.34 -30.78
N ASN A 107 15.97 13.20 -30.58
CA ASN A 107 16.82 14.20 -29.92
C ASN A 107 17.79 14.87 -30.89
N CYS A 108 18.12 16.13 -30.65
CA CYS A 108 19.02 16.92 -31.48
C CYS A 108 20.44 16.90 -30.91
N VAL A 109 21.38 16.31 -31.65
CA VAL A 109 22.78 16.18 -31.22
C VAL A 109 23.73 16.83 -32.19
N GLY A 110 24.89 17.27 -31.70
CA GLY A 110 25.93 17.86 -32.55
C GLY A 110 26.42 16.92 -33.66
N ASN A 111 26.83 17.50 -34.79
CA ASN A 111 27.46 16.77 -35.89
C ASN A 111 28.75 16.08 -35.41
N GLY A 112 28.68 14.75 -35.26
CA GLY A 112 29.80 13.91 -34.78
C GLY A 112 29.45 13.07 -33.55
N VAL A 113 28.36 13.38 -32.86
CA VAL A 113 27.88 12.55 -31.73
C VAL A 113 27.08 11.37 -32.28
N SER A 114 27.47 10.15 -31.93
CA SER A 114 26.75 8.91 -32.24
C SER A 114 26.78 8.01 -31.02
N CYS A 115 25.78 7.14 -30.92
CA CYS A 115 25.75 6.11 -29.91
C CYS A 115 25.57 4.77 -30.61
N ASP A 116 26.67 4.02 -30.65
CA ASP A 116 26.65 2.64 -31.10
C ASP A 116 26.05 1.81 -29.96
N GLU A 117 25.15 0.90 -30.31
CA GLU A 117 24.39 0.08 -29.37
C GLU A 117 24.54 -1.40 -29.76
N ASP A 118 24.49 -2.28 -28.77
CA ASP A 118 24.44 -3.72 -29.00
C ASP A 118 23.05 -4.19 -29.47
N ALA A 119 22.87 -5.50 -29.63
CA ALA A 119 21.61 -6.09 -30.06
C ALA A 119 20.44 -5.85 -29.08
N ASN A 120 20.72 -5.47 -27.83
CA ASN A 120 19.74 -5.16 -26.80
C ASN A 120 19.51 -3.65 -26.63
N GLY A 121 20.14 -2.82 -27.46
CA GLY A 121 20.04 -1.36 -27.37
C GLY A 121 20.91 -0.75 -26.26
N VAL A 122 21.87 -1.49 -25.70
CA VAL A 122 22.79 -0.99 -24.68
C VAL A 122 23.97 -0.29 -25.35
N PRO A 123 24.32 0.95 -24.97
CA PRO A 123 25.44 1.67 -25.56
C PRO A 123 26.78 0.95 -25.38
N THR A 124 27.55 0.85 -26.47
CA THR A 124 28.93 0.32 -26.46
C THR A 124 29.98 1.43 -26.48
N ILE A 125 29.55 2.70 -26.48
CA ILE A 125 30.46 3.86 -26.50
C ILE A 125 31.04 4.14 -25.12
N THR A 126 32.23 4.76 -25.10
CA THR A 126 32.83 5.30 -23.89
C THR A 126 32.53 6.80 -23.82
N CYS A 127 32.05 7.28 -22.67
CA CYS A 127 31.74 8.70 -22.47
C CYS A 127 32.75 9.37 -21.54
N LYS A 128 32.95 10.67 -21.71
CA LYS A 128 33.72 11.53 -20.79
C LYS A 128 32.81 12.47 -20.02
N ASN A 129 31.68 12.85 -20.61
CA ASN A 129 30.66 13.68 -20.00
C ASN A 129 29.29 13.34 -20.59
N THR A 130 28.23 13.84 -19.96
CA THR A 130 26.83 13.61 -20.35
C THR A 130 26.53 13.96 -21.82
N ALA A 131 27.21 14.96 -22.41
CA ALA A 131 26.95 15.35 -23.80
C ALA A 131 27.35 14.25 -24.80
N ASP A 132 28.32 13.39 -24.47
CA ASP A 132 28.70 12.24 -25.30
C ASP A 132 27.57 11.20 -25.39
N CYS A 133 26.76 11.11 -24.33
CA CYS A 133 25.60 10.22 -24.26
C CYS A 133 24.33 10.84 -24.89
N GLY A 134 24.42 12.08 -25.40
CA GLY A 134 23.30 12.80 -26.02
C GLY A 134 22.73 12.13 -27.27
N ALA A 135 23.43 11.16 -27.88
CA ALA A 135 22.92 10.38 -29.01
C ALA A 135 22.31 9.00 -28.66
N CYS A 136 22.50 8.53 -27.43
CA CYS A 136 22.06 7.20 -26.97
C CYS A 136 20.54 7.07 -26.78
N GLY A 137 20.07 5.89 -26.39
CA GLY A 137 18.69 5.71 -25.97
C GLY A 137 18.32 6.60 -24.78
N PRO A 138 17.01 6.88 -24.57
CA PRO A 138 16.55 7.72 -23.45
C PRO A 138 16.93 7.15 -22.07
N LYS A 139 17.15 5.84 -21.96
CA LYS A 139 17.62 5.16 -20.75
C LYS A 139 19.13 5.29 -20.50
N PHE A 140 19.89 5.97 -21.37
CA PHE A 140 21.36 6.01 -21.32
C PHE A 140 21.92 7.41 -21.58
N ARG A 141 21.31 8.44 -20.99
CA ARG A 141 21.64 9.85 -21.28
C ARG A 141 22.72 10.45 -20.37
N VAL A 142 23.03 9.81 -19.27
CA VAL A 142 23.99 10.29 -18.27
C VAL A 142 25.31 9.56 -18.45
N CYS A 143 26.43 10.29 -18.41
CA CYS A 143 27.72 9.64 -18.34
C CYS A 143 28.06 9.33 -16.88
N ASP A 144 28.28 8.06 -16.56
CA ASP A 144 28.93 7.70 -15.32
C ASP A 144 30.45 7.84 -15.50
N GLU A 145 31.00 8.92 -14.94
CA GLU A 145 32.44 9.23 -15.03
C GLU A 145 33.33 8.18 -14.33
N ALA A 146 32.78 7.39 -13.40
CA ALA A 146 33.54 6.33 -12.74
C ALA A 146 33.76 5.13 -13.66
N THR A 147 32.73 4.72 -14.40
CA THR A 147 32.80 3.57 -15.33
C THR A 147 33.03 3.97 -16.79
N ASN A 148 32.95 5.27 -17.10
CA ASN A 148 32.99 5.87 -18.44
C ASN A 148 31.92 5.27 -19.38
N LYS A 149 30.74 4.92 -18.84
CA LYS A 149 29.62 4.34 -19.58
C LYS A 149 28.41 5.27 -19.57
N CYS A 150 27.65 5.24 -20.67
CA CYS A 150 26.37 5.90 -20.75
C CYS A 150 25.31 5.08 -20.01
N VAL A 151 24.70 5.68 -19.00
CA VAL A 151 23.72 5.10 -18.07
C VAL A 151 22.51 6.02 -17.96
N GLY A 152 21.43 5.56 -17.33
CA GLY A 152 20.24 6.37 -17.11
C GLY A 152 20.48 7.48 -16.10
N CYS A 153 21.32 7.22 -15.10
CA CYS A 153 21.66 8.12 -14.03
C CYS A 153 22.95 7.72 -13.33
N SER A 154 23.48 8.62 -12.50
CA SER A 154 24.58 8.32 -11.57
C SER A 154 24.24 8.88 -10.18
N PRO A 155 24.99 8.50 -9.13
CA PRO A 155 24.80 9.06 -7.78
C PRO A 155 24.91 10.59 -7.72
N THR A 156 25.58 11.21 -8.69
CA THR A 156 25.79 12.66 -8.78
C THR A 156 24.94 13.33 -9.86
N ASN A 157 24.25 12.55 -10.70
CA ASN A 157 23.46 13.06 -11.81
C ASN A 157 22.20 12.23 -12.05
N THR A 158 21.08 12.74 -11.53
CA THR A 158 19.73 12.18 -11.70
C THR A 158 18.86 13.00 -12.64
N THR A 159 19.46 13.87 -13.48
CA THR A 159 18.71 14.79 -14.36
C THR A 159 17.79 14.08 -15.36
N ASN A 160 18.07 12.82 -15.66
CA ASN A 160 17.28 11.99 -16.55
C ASN A 160 16.32 11.03 -15.80
N CYS A 161 16.28 11.09 -14.47
CA CYS A 161 15.29 10.38 -13.67
C CYS A 161 14.09 11.30 -13.37
N GLN A 162 12.93 10.71 -13.13
CA GLN A 162 11.81 11.48 -12.61
C GLN A 162 12.06 11.88 -11.14
N SER A 163 11.30 12.87 -10.66
CA SER A 163 11.38 13.29 -9.25
C SER A 163 10.94 12.20 -8.27
N THR A 164 10.14 11.26 -8.76
CA THR A 164 9.64 10.06 -8.09
C THR A 164 10.58 8.85 -8.23
N ASP A 165 11.70 8.98 -8.94
CA ASP A 165 12.64 7.88 -9.16
C ASP A 165 13.86 7.97 -8.23
N VAL A 166 14.56 6.84 -8.11
CA VAL A 166 15.90 6.70 -7.54
C VAL A 166 16.86 6.13 -8.56
N CYS A 167 18.11 6.56 -8.47
CA CYS A 167 19.17 5.96 -9.26
C CYS A 167 19.70 4.71 -8.57
N LYS A 168 19.54 3.54 -9.19
CA LYS A 168 20.13 2.30 -8.71
C LYS A 168 21.63 2.25 -9.02
N THR A 169 22.34 1.35 -8.35
CA THR A 169 23.79 1.19 -8.49
C THR A 169 24.23 0.73 -9.88
N ASP A 170 23.33 0.14 -10.67
CA ASP A 170 23.55 -0.22 -12.07
C ASP A 170 23.35 0.95 -13.04
N GLY A 171 23.06 2.15 -12.51
CA GLY A 171 22.87 3.38 -13.29
C GLY A 171 21.48 3.49 -13.93
N THR A 172 20.50 2.69 -13.48
CA THR A 172 19.11 2.78 -13.96
C THR A 172 18.25 3.68 -13.06
N CYS A 173 17.41 4.51 -13.69
CA CYS A 173 16.33 5.20 -12.98
C CYS A 173 15.19 4.21 -12.79
N VAL A 174 14.80 3.97 -11.54
CA VAL A 174 13.62 3.17 -11.21
C VAL A 174 12.74 3.95 -10.25
N PRO A 175 11.42 3.71 -10.25
CA PRO A 175 10.53 4.34 -9.27
C PRO A 175 11.03 4.14 -7.85
N LYS A 176 10.98 5.20 -7.02
CA LYS A 176 11.20 5.11 -5.56
C LYS A 176 10.33 4.03 -4.95
N CYS A 177 9.10 3.94 -5.44
CA CYS A 177 8.19 2.88 -5.13
C CYS A 177 7.76 2.16 -6.40
N PRO A 178 8.25 0.93 -6.64
CA PRO A 178 7.86 0.18 -7.82
C PRO A 178 6.40 -0.28 -7.72
N ALA A 179 5.76 -0.44 -8.88
CA ALA A 179 4.39 -0.94 -8.96
C ALA A 179 4.28 -2.41 -8.52
N GLU A 180 5.37 -3.17 -8.67
CA GLU A 180 5.52 -4.54 -8.21
C GLU A 180 6.82 -4.69 -7.40
N CYS A 181 6.81 -5.50 -6.36
CA CYS A 181 7.98 -5.86 -5.57
C CYS A 181 8.15 -7.38 -5.50
N LYS A 182 9.39 -7.84 -5.32
CA LYS A 182 9.70 -9.25 -5.04
C LYS A 182 10.08 -9.47 -3.58
N ASP A 183 10.75 -8.49 -2.98
CA ASP A 183 11.16 -8.54 -1.58
C ASP A 183 11.08 -7.17 -0.90
N ASP A 184 11.22 -7.16 0.42
CA ASP A 184 11.11 -5.93 1.22
C ASP A 184 12.16 -4.86 0.85
N ALA A 185 13.28 -5.23 0.22
CA ALA A 185 14.31 -4.27 -0.18
C ALA A 185 13.89 -3.42 -1.38
N ASP A 186 13.04 -3.97 -2.27
CA ASP A 186 12.42 -3.21 -3.36
C ASP A 186 11.57 -2.04 -2.84
N CYS A 187 10.97 -2.22 -1.66
CA CYS A 187 10.09 -1.26 -1.02
C CYS A 187 10.81 -0.29 -0.08
N GLY A 188 12.15 -0.34 0.02
CA GLY A 188 12.91 0.42 1.01
C GLY A 188 12.64 1.95 1.02
N GLU A 189 12.31 2.51 -0.15
CA GLU A 189 12.07 3.94 -0.39
C GLU A 189 10.57 4.27 -0.59
N CYS A 190 9.68 3.32 -0.34
CA CYS A 190 8.24 3.48 -0.46
C CYS A 190 7.58 4.07 0.79
N GLY A 191 6.58 4.93 0.55
CA GLY A 191 5.75 5.55 1.58
C GLY A 191 6.45 6.70 2.31
N THR A 192 5.81 7.18 3.36
CA THR A 192 6.32 8.26 4.23
C THR A 192 6.57 7.74 5.63
N ASP A 193 7.17 8.55 6.50
CA ASP A 193 7.30 8.16 7.92
C ASP A 193 5.94 8.07 8.63
N ALA A 194 4.91 8.77 8.13
CA ALA A 194 3.55 8.71 8.66
C ALA A 194 2.77 7.48 8.16
N LYS A 195 3.06 7.03 6.94
CA LYS A 195 2.50 5.82 6.31
C LYS A 195 3.61 5.09 5.56
N PRO A 196 4.44 4.31 6.27
CA PRO A 196 5.56 3.61 5.64
C PRO A 196 5.01 2.52 4.73
N ALA A 197 5.54 2.34 3.53
CA ALA A 197 5.15 1.24 2.64
C ALA A 197 6.36 0.34 2.36
N ARG A 198 7.13 0.00 3.41
CA ARG A 198 8.49 -0.53 3.30
C ARG A 198 8.56 -2.07 3.27
N ALA A 199 7.44 -2.76 3.17
CA ALA A 199 7.36 -4.21 3.14
C ALA A 199 6.79 -4.66 1.79
N CYS A 200 7.24 -5.77 1.23
CA CYS A 200 6.62 -6.34 0.05
C CYS A 200 5.53 -7.33 0.44
N ASN A 201 4.27 -7.01 0.16
CA ASN A 201 3.12 -7.85 0.47
C ASN A 201 2.26 -8.06 -0.79
N ASN A 202 2.06 -9.31 -1.19
CA ASN A 202 1.36 -9.69 -2.42
C ASN A 202 1.89 -8.89 -3.63
N HIS A 203 3.22 -8.82 -3.74
CA HIS A 203 3.96 -8.05 -4.74
C HIS A 203 3.67 -6.56 -4.78
N VAL A 204 3.06 -6.00 -3.74
CA VAL A 204 2.84 -4.57 -3.62
C VAL A 204 3.51 -4.06 -2.36
N CYS A 205 4.21 -2.93 -2.50
CA CYS A 205 4.81 -2.29 -1.35
C CYS A 205 3.75 -1.81 -0.36
N ALA A 206 3.88 -2.18 0.91
CA ALA A 206 2.88 -2.06 1.94
C ALA A 206 3.50 -1.79 3.32
N GLU A 207 2.69 -1.49 4.32
CA GLU A 207 3.16 -1.18 5.68
C GLU A 207 3.83 -2.37 6.36
N CYS A 208 3.34 -3.57 6.04
CA CYS A 208 3.81 -4.82 6.59
C CYS A 208 3.65 -5.94 5.58
N SER A 209 4.33 -7.04 5.85
CA SER A 209 4.27 -8.28 5.09
C SER A 209 4.46 -9.46 6.02
N SER A 210 4.47 -10.66 5.45
CA SER A 210 4.81 -11.89 6.16
C SER A 210 6.25 -11.95 6.65
N THR A 211 7.14 -11.13 6.09
CA THR A 211 8.56 -11.03 6.46
C THR A 211 8.87 -9.78 7.27
N LYS A 212 7.98 -8.77 7.21
CA LYS A 212 8.18 -7.48 7.88
C LYS A 212 6.95 -7.10 8.72
N PRO A 213 7.04 -7.22 10.06
CA PRO A 213 5.92 -6.94 10.96
C PRO A 213 5.63 -5.43 11.08
N CYS A 214 4.44 -5.14 11.59
CA CYS A 214 4.05 -3.78 11.96
C CYS A 214 4.86 -3.23 13.15
N ALA A 215 5.07 -1.92 13.14
CA ALA A 215 5.60 -1.23 14.31
C ALA A 215 4.55 -1.16 15.44
N ASN A 216 5.01 -0.95 16.69
CA ASN A 216 4.18 -0.63 17.85
C ASN A 216 3.16 -1.70 18.30
N GLY A 217 3.31 -2.96 17.87
CA GLY A 217 2.46 -4.07 18.32
C GLY A 217 1.11 -4.17 17.59
N ASP A 218 0.93 -3.40 16.51
CA ASP A 218 -0.19 -3.59 15.59
C ASP A 218 -0.06 -4.93 14.83
N LYS A 219 -1.17 -5.46 14.31
CA LYS A 219 -1.15 -6.69 13.51
C LYS A 219 -1.13 -6.36 12.02
N CYS A 220 -0.35 -7.14 11.28
CA CYS A 220 -0.35 -7.06 9.83
C CYS A 220 -1.60 -7.76 9.27
N ASP A 221 -2.40 -7.01 8.52
CA ASP A 221 -3.39 -7.60 7.61
C ASP A 221 -2.65 -8.09 6.35
N LEU A 222 -2.26 -9.36 6.35
CA LEU A 222 -1.47 -9.96 5.27
C LEU A 222 -2.23 -10.02 3.93
N GLN A 223 -3.55 -9.85 3.94
CA GLN A 223 -4.31 -9.76 2.70
C GLN A 223 -4.02 -8.44 1.98
N HIS A 224 -3.85 -7.34 2.72
CA HIS A 224 -3.74 -5.99 2.16
C HIS A 224 -2.41 -5.29 2.47
N GLY A 225 -1.55 -5.90 3.30
CA GLY A 225 -0.25 -5.40 3.74
C GLY A 225 -0.33 -4.19 4.66
N THR A 226 -1.44 -4.00 5.39
CA THR A 226 -1.67 -2.82 6.23
C THR A 226 -1.56 -3.12 7.71
N CYS A 227 -1.08 -2.15 8.49
CA CYS A 227 -0.99 -2.29 9.94
C CYS A 227 -2.28 -1.89 10.61
N VAL A 228 -2.99 -2.88 11.16
CA VAL A 228 -4.28 -2.69 11.82
C VAL A 228 -4.17 -2.95 13.32
N LYS A 229 -4.83 -2.09 14.11
CA LYS A 229 -5.00 -2.34 15.54
C LYS A 229 -5.88 -3.57 15.73
N GLN A 230 -5.39 -4.52 16.52
CA GLN A 230 -6.12 -5.76 16.75
C GLN A 230 -7.37 -5.50 17.62
N CYS A 231 -8.54 -5.77 17.05
CA CYS A 231 -9.81 -5.88 17.76
C CYS A 231 -10.16 -7.36 17.98
N GLY A 232 -10.23 -7.82 19.24
CA GLY A 232 -10.52 -9.21 19.60
C GLY A 232 -9.31 -10.16 19.63
N LEU A 233 -9.55 -11.48 19.69
CA LEU A 233 -8.53 -12.52 19.85
C LEU A 233 -7.68 -12.78 18.60
N GLY A 234 -7.96 -12.09 17.49
CA GLY A 234 -7.05 -11.95 16.36
C GLY A 234 -6.59 -13.26 15.72
N THR A 235 -7.47 -14.25 15.68
CA THR A 235 -7.31 -15.49 14.89
C THR A 235 -7.88 -15.36 13.48
N ARG A 236 -8.66 -14.29 13.20
CA ARG A 236 -9.07 -13.84 11.87
C ARG A 236 -9.21 -12.31 11.86
N PRO A 237 -8.86 -11.60 10.77
CA PRO A 237 -9.28 -10.23 10.57
C PRO A 237 -10.80 -10.17 10.68
N GLY A 238 -11.32 -9.37 11.62
CA GLY A 238 -12.75 -9.12 11.73
C GLY A 238 -13.58 -9.96 12.70
N THR A 239 -13.07 -11.00 13.37
CA THR A 239 -13.84 -11.58 14.48
C THR A 239 -13.55 -10.82 15.76
N SER A 240 -14.54 -10.06 16.24
CA SER A 240 -14.55 -9.36 17.53
C SER A 240 -14.62 -10.34 18.72
N ASN A 241 -14.05 -11.55 18.63
CA ASN A 241 -14.11 -12.52 19.71
C ASN A 241 -13.14 -12.13 20.85
N CYS A 242 -13.45 -12.51 22.08
CA CYS A 242 -12.66 -12.10 23.23
C CYS A 242 -12.71 -13.16 24.33
N THR A 243 -11.67 -13.28 25.15
CA THR A 243 -11.69 -14.12 26.36
C THR A 243 -11.50 -13.29 27.63
N VAL A 244 -10.95 -12.08 27.47
CA VAL A 244 -10.77 -11.07 28.51
C VAL A 244 -10.98 -9.68 27.94
N GLU A 245 -11.33 -8.71 28.79
CA GLU A 245 -11.58 -7.31 28.39
C GLU A 245 -10.42 -6.68 27.60
N GLY A 246 -9.17 -7.00 27.97
CA GLY A 246 -7.99 -6.51 27.27
C GLY A 246 -7.91 -6.90 25.79
N ASN A 247 -8.66 -7.90 25.32
CA ASN A 247 -8.69 -8.27 23.90
C ASN A 247 -9.44 -7.25 23.02
N CYS A 248 -10.30 -6.42 23.62
CA CYS A 248 -11.13 -5.47 22.89
C CYS A 248 -10.58 -4.03 22.87
N ALA A 249 -9.39 -3.82 23.46
CA ALA A 249 -8.78 -2.50 23.58
C ALA A 249 -8.43 -1.83 22.24
N GLY A 250 -8.25 -2.62 21.16
CA GLY A 250 -7.98 -2.09 19.82
C GLY A 250 -9.24 -1.84 18.97
N CYS A 251 -10.43 -2.13 19.50
CA CYS A 251 -11.69 -1.89 18.78
C CYS A 251 -12.13 -0.43 18.89
N THR A 252 -12.63 0.14 17.78
CA THR A 252 -13.20 1.50 17.79
C THR A 252 -14.62 1.45 18.34
N GLY A 253 -14.83 1.92 19.58
CA GLY A 253 -16.16 2.02 20.21
C GLY A 253 -16.66 0.80 20.97
N THR A 254 -15.94 -0.33 20.96
CA THR A 254 -16.32 -1.59 21.62
C THR A 254 -15.19 -2.15 22.51
N THR A 255 -15.01 -1.60 23.71
CA THR A 255 -13.89 -1.97 24.60
C THR A 255 -14.16 -3.14 25.54
N ASP A 256 -15.40 -3.61 25.62
CA ASP A 256 -15.81 -4.57 26.65
C ASP A 256 -15.94 -5.99 26.07
N CYS A 257 -15.32 -6.96 26.74
CA CYS A 257 -15.41 -8.37 26.36
C CYS A 257 -16.57 -9.07 27.07
N LYS A 258 -17.57 -9.52 26.32
CA LYS A 258 -18.75 -10.18 26.89
C LYS A 258 -18.71 -11.69 26.66
N LEU A 259 -18.34 -12.42 27.72
CA LEU A 259 -18.26 -13.89 27.70
C LEU A 259 -19.64 -14.57 27.79
N PRO A 260 -19.82 -15.75 27.17
CA PRO A 260 -21.01 -16.57 27.38
C PRO A 260 -21.07 -17.13 28.81
N VAL A 261 -22.30 -17.26 29.34
CA VAL A 261 -22.57 -17.65 30.75
C VAL A 261 -22.02 -19.04 31.11
N ASN A 262 -21.84 -19.91 30.12
CA ASN A 262 -21.33 -21.28 30.29
C ASN A 262 -19.83 -21.42 29.95
N GLY A 263 -19.10 -20.31 29.81
CA GLY A 263 -17.71 -20.30 29.34
C GLY A 263 -17.60 -20.47 27.82
N GLY A 264 -16.51 -19.96 27.24
CA GLY A 264 -16.26 -19.91 25.79
C GLY A 264 -15.71 -18.55 25.35
N GLU A 265 -15.44 -18.40 24.05
CA GLU A 265 -15.11 -17.10 23.46
C GLU A 265 -16.34 -16.17 23.52
N GLY A 266 -16.15 -14.97 24.07
CA GLY A 266 -17.09 -13.86 24.07
C GLY A 266 -16.94 -12.97 22.85
N VAL A 267 -17.68 -11.87 22.82
CA VAL A 267 -17.65 -10.86 21.75
C VAL A 267 -17.34 -9.48 22.34
N CYS A 268 -16.52 -8.69 21.65
CA CYS A 268 -16.25 -7.29 21.93
C CYS A 268 -17.49 -6.49 21.55
N VAL A 269 -18.20 -5.98 22.55
CA VAL A 269 -19.46 -5.26 22.38
C VAL A 269 -19.33 -3.83 22.88
N GLY A 270 -20.12 -2.93 22.28
CA GLY A 270 -20.34 -1.58 22.80
C GLY A 270 -21.55 -1.55 23.75
N PRO A 271 -21.68 -0.55 24.64
CA PRO A 271 -22.81 -0.44 25.55
C PRO A 271 -24.10 0.00 24.83
N ALA A 272 -25.07 -0.90 24.62
CA ALA A 272 -26.37 -0.59 24.01
C ALA A 272 -27.46 -1.63 24.37
N VAL A 273 -28.67 -1.21 24.76
CA VAL A 273 -29.76 -2.13 25.17
C VAL A 273 -30.67 -2.56 23.99
N GLY A 274 -30.52 -1.93 22.81
CA GLY A 274 -31.19 -2.31 21.56
C GLY A 274 -30.80 -1.44 20.36
N CYS A 275 -31.09 -1.89 19.14
CA CYS A 275 -30.74 -1.19 17.89
C CYS A 275 -31.36 0.22 17.77
N GLU A 276 -32.47 0.46 18.47
CA GLU A 276 -33.27 1.69 18.38
C GLU A 276 -32.79 2.78 19.37
N ASP A 277 -32.01 2.38 20.38
CA ASP A 277 -31.40 3.29 21.38
C ASP A 277 -30.04 3.85 20.92
N LEU A 278 -29.54 3.44 19.74
CA LEU A 278 -28.18 3.73 19.31
C LEU A 278 -27.91 5.20 18.95
N GLY A 279 -28.93 6.07 18.87
CA GLY A 279 -28.74 7.50 18.61
C GLY A 279 -27.82 7.79 17.41
N LYS A 280 -27.34 9.03 17.27
CA LYS A 280 -26.19 9.32 16.40
C LYS A 280 -24.92 9.11 17.21
N GLY A 281 -24.03 8.20 16.78
CA GLY A 281 -22.68 8.08 17.36
C GLY A 281 -22.41 6.94 18.35
N THR A 282 -23.24 5.89 18.44
CA THR A 282 -23.01 4.75 19.36
C THR A 282 -22.31 3.55 18.71
N ILE A 283 -22.56 3.29 17.41
CA ILE A 283 -21.63 2.51 16.56
C ILE A 283 -21.05 3.50 15.57
N VAL A 284 -19.73 3.63 15.57
CA VAL A 284 -19.04 4.68 14.81
C VAL A 284 -18.01 4.00 13.92
N LEU A 285 -18.15 4.18 12.60
CA LEU A 285 -17.10 3.86 11.65
C LEU A 285 -15.82 4.61 12.01
N PRO A 286 -14.61 4.05 11.80
CA PRO A 286 -13.39 4.83 11.95
C PRO A 286 -13.46 6.12 11.14
N ASP A 287 -12.77 7.16 11.60
CA ASP A 287 -12.67 8.40 10.82
C ASP A 287 -12.12 8.11 9.41
N PRO A 288 -12.66 8.76 8.36
CA PRO A 288 -13.68 9.83 8.40
C PRO A 288 -15.14 9.31 8.45
N PHE A 289 -15.37 8.02 8.21
CA PHE A 289 -16.69 7.41 8.05
C PHE A 289 -17.59 7.52 9.30
N SER A 290 -17.00 7.78 10.47
CA SER A 290 -17.67 8.08 11.75
C SER A 290 -18.84 9.06 11.66
N ARG A 291 -18.77 10.00 10.69
CA ARG A 291 -19.69 11.13 10.54
C ARG A 291 -21.05 10.75 9.98
N VAL A 292 -21.16 9.59 9.33
CA VAL A 292 -22.38 9.13 8.66
C VAL A 292 -22.66 7.70 9.10
N THR A 293 -23.39 7.57 10.20
CA THR A 293 -23.81 6.27 10.75
C THR A 293 -25.32 6.13 10.60
N GLN A 294 -25.75 5.20 9.73
CA GLN A 294 -27.15 4.94 9.42
C GLN A 294 -27.43 3.44 9.54
N THR A 295 -28.44 3.07 10.33
CA THR A 295 -28.85 1.67 10.46
C THR A 295 -29.62 1.21 9.22
N CYS A 296 -29.60 -0.09 8.97
CA CYS A 296 -30.23 -0.73 7.81
C CYS A 296 -30.74 -2.13 8.14
N SER A 297 -31.54 -2.69 7.23
CA SER A 297 -31.92 -4.11 7.25
C SER A 297 -31.64 -4.80 5.92
N THR A 298 -31.45 -4.02 4.85
CA THR A 298 -31.08 -4.45 3.50
C THR A 298 -30.20 -3.38 2.87
N ASP A 299 -29.42 -3.73 1.85
CA ASP A 299 -28.55 -2.79 1.12
C ASP A 299 -29.37 -1.62 0.51
N ALA A 300 -30.64 -1.85 0.15
CA ALA A 300 -31.53 -0.81 -0.35
C ALA A 300 -31.77 0.34 0.66
N ASN A 301 -31.63 0.09 1.97
CA ASN A 301 -31.74 1.13 2.99
C ASN A 301 -30.54 2.09 3.01
N CYS A 302 -29.44 1.69 2.38
CA CYS A 302 -28.20 2.44 2.33
C CYS A 302 -28.06 3.27 1.03
N ALA A 303 -29.03 3.14 0.12
CA ALA A 303 -29.06 3.93 -1.11
C ALA A 303 -29.05 5.45 -0.82
N GLY A 304 -28.14 6.17 -1.47
CA GLY A 304 -27.99 7.62 -1.33
C GLY A 304 -27.27 8.07 -0.05
N GLN A 305 -26.78 7.14 0.78
CA GLN A 305 -25.88 7.47 1.88
C GLN A 305 -24.47 7.66 1.34
N SER A 306 -23.79 8.70 1.80
CA SER A 306 -22.46 9.05 1.32
C SER A 306 -21.71 9.93 2.31
N ILE A 307 -20.39 9.97 2.20
CA ILE A 307 -19.51 10.84 2.96
C ILE A 307 -18.56 11.61 2.05
N ASP A 308 -18.24 12.84 2.43
CA ASP A 308 -17.17 13.60 1.79
C ASP A 308 -15.80 13.17 2.33
N ILE A 309 -15.00 12.52 1.47
CA ILE A 309 -13.62 12.14 1.76
C ILE A 309 -12.69 13.25 1.28
N ASN A 310 -11.84 13.76 2.17
CA ASN A 310 -10.79 14.72 1.82
C ASN A 310 -9.60 13.99 1.17
N VAL A 311 -9.64 13.91 -0.16
CA VAL A 311 -8.62 13.31 -1.02
C VAL A 311 -7.29 14.06 -0.91
N GLY A 312 -7.35 15.39 -0.80
CA GLY A 312 -6.17 16.23 -0.60
C GLY A 312 -5.35 15.84 0.63
N LYS A 313 -6.04 15.57 1.75
CA LYS A 313 -5.39 15.08 2.98
C LYS A 313 -4.75 13.71 2.76
N ILE A 314 -5.45 12.77 2.11
CA ILE A 314 -4.90 11.43 1.84
C ILE A 314 -3.60 11.54 1.04
N LEU A 315 -3.58 12.38 -0.01
CA LEU A 315 -2.39 12.58 -0.82
C LEU A 315 -1.26 13.26 -0.05
N ARG A 316 -1.55 14.25 0.80
CA ARG A 316 -0.52 14.86 1.66
C ARG A 316 0.13 13.84 2.58
N ASP A 317 -0.68 12.98 3.21
CA ASP A 317 -0.18 11.96 4.13
C ASP A 317 0.66 10.90 3.39
N ALA A 318 0.24 10.53 2.18
CA ALA A 318 0.89 9.50 1.36
C ALA A 318 2.15 9.98 0.62
N THR A 319 2.20 11.26 0.21
CA THR A 319 3.31 11.81 -0.61
C THR A 319 4.23 12.75 0.16
N GLY A 320 3.80 13.25 1.32
CA GLY A 320 4.51 14.29 2.07
C GLY A 320 4.45 15.70 1.44
N LEU A 321 3.71 15.87 0.34
CA LEU A 321 3.63 17.13 -0.40
C LEU A 321 2.66 18.12 0.26
N GLY A 322 3.13 18.90 1.23
CA GLY A 322 2.30 19.86 1.97
C GLY A 322 1.63 20.98 1.14
N VAL A 323 1.98 21.12 -0.13
CA VAL A 323 1.40 22.08 -1.09
C VAL A 323 0.05 21.64 -1.67
N ILE A 324 -0.29 20.35 -1.53
CA ILE A 324 -1.55 19.77 -2.00
C ILE A 324 -2.72 20.33 -1.16
N LYS A 325 -3.71 20.95 -1.80
CA LYS A 325 -4.89 21.53 -1.13
C LYS A 325 -5.95 20.47 -0.82
N ASP A 326 -6.94 20.85 -0.03
CA ASP A 326 -8.10 19.99 0.23
C ASP A 326 -8.98 19.86 -1.02
N GLY A 327 -9.48 18.66 -1.25
CA GLY A 327 -10.47 18.37 -2.29
C GLY A 327 -11.32 17.21 -1.83
N ASN A 328 -12.63 17.37 -1.91
CA ASN A 328 -13.57 16.43 -1.33
C ASN A 328 -14.31 15.68 -2.44
N ILE A 329 -14.38 14.36 -2.31
CA ILE A 329 -15.21 13.52 -3.16
C ILE A 329 -16.30 12.87 -2.32
N ASN A 330 -17.48 12.76 -2.89
CA ASN A 330 -18.58 12.02 -2.30
C ASN A 330 -18.39 10.51 -2.49
N TYR A 331 -18.26 9.77 -1.40
CA TYR A 331 -18.05 8.31 -1.38
C TYR A 331 -19.26 7.61 -0.78
N THR A 332 -19.85 6.66 -1.51
CA THR A 332 -21.14 6.05 -1.16
C THR A 332 -21.02 4.92 -0.13
N LEU A 333 -22.04 4.76 0.71
CA LEU A 333 -22.17 3.68 1.69
C LEU A 333 -23.29 2.73 1.23
N ASN A 334 -23.01 1.78 0.32
CA ASN A 334 -24.09 1.04 -0.37
C ASN A 334 -24.45 -0.31 0.28
N ALA A 335 -23.64 -0.82 1.20
CA ALA A 335 -23.81 -2.15 1.76
C ALA A 335 -24.37 -2.08 3.18
N CYS A 336 -25.29 -3.00 3.50
CA CYS A 336 -25.84 -3.17 4.84
C CYS A 336 -25.15 -4.32 5.55
N ALA A 337 -24.17 -4.02 6.42
CA ALA A 337 -23.43 -5.01 7.18
C ALA A 337 -24.07 -5.28 8.54
N ASN A 338 -24.00 -6.53 8.99
CA ASN A 338 -24.48 -6.92 10.30
C ASN A 338 -23.43 -6.63 11.37
N VAL A 339 -23.83 -5.90 12.40
CA VAL A 339 -23.09 -5.64 13.64
C VAL A 339 -23.79 -6.34 14.78
N GLU A 340 -23.08 -7.22 15.47
CA GLU A 340 -23.61 -7.90 16.66
C GLU A 340 -23.54 -6.97 17.87
N LEU A 341 -24.70 -6.70 18.48
CA LEU A 341 -24.86 -5.96 19.72
C LEU A 341 -25.62 -6.82 20.72
N PHE A 342 -24.92 -7.31 21.75
CA PHE A 342 -25.48 -8.23 22.76
C PHE A 342 -26.07 -9.50 22.11
N ASP A 343 -27.38 -9.71 22.24
CA ASP A 343 -28.16 -10.83 21.68
C ASP A 343 -28.90 -10.45 20.39
N LYS A 344 -28.55 -9.31 19.78
CA LYS A 344 -29.21 -8.76 18.59
C LYS A 344 -28.21 -8.44 17.49
N SER A 345 -28.56 -8.78 16.24
CA SER A 345 -27.85 -8.31 15.05
C SER A 345 -28.54 -7.06 14.52
N CYS A 346 -27.82 -5.95 14.44
CA CYS A 346 -28.29 -4.70 13.84
C CYS A 346 -27.58 -4.49 12.49
N GLY A 347 -28.29 -4.06 11.46
CA GLY A 347 -27.65 -3.66 10.21
C GLY A 347 -27.13 -2.23 10.28
N LEU A 348 -25.94 -1.98 9.74
CA LEU A 348 -25.31 -0.67 9.60
C LEU A 348 -24.86 -0.47 8.14
N CYS A 349 -25.12 0.72 7.60
CA CYS A 349 -24.65 1.08 6.27
C CYS A 349 -23.14 1.29 6.30
N VAL A 350 -22.44 0.54 5.45
CA VAL A 350 -21.00 0.51 5.31
C VAL A 350 -20.59 0.77 3.87
N PRO A 351 -19.36 1.26 3.64
CA PRO A 351 -18.84 1.36 2.29
C PRO A 351 -18.54 -0.01 1.68
N CYS A 352 -18.22 -1.04 2.48
CA CYS A 352 -17.89 -2.37 1.95
C CYS A 352 -18.12 -3.53 2.94
N LYS A 353 -18.33 -4.71 2.36
CA LYS A 353 -18.23 -6.04 2.98
C LYS A 353 -17.05 -6.84 2.39
N GLU A 354 -16.76 -6.59 1.11
CA GLU A 354 -15.68 -7.19 0.34
C GLU A 354 -14.97 -6.12 -0.53
N ASP A 355 -13.78 -6.42 -1.03
CA ASP A 355 -12.97 -5.48 -1.80
C ASP A 355 -13.68 -4.91 -3.03
N THR A 356 -14.51 -5.73 -3.68
CA THR A 356 -15.29 -5.34 -4.87
C THR A 356 -16.36 -4.29 -4.58
N ASP A 357 -16.71 -4.06 -3.32
CA ASP A 357 -17.60 -2.96 -2.93
C ASP A 357 -16.87 -1.61 -2.92
N CYS A 358 -15.54 -1.62 -2.79
CA CYS A 358 -14.73 -0.40 -2.77
C CYS A 358 -14.43 0.10 -4.18
N THR A 359 -14.76 1.37 -4.42
CA THR A 359 -14.44 2.07 -5.67
C THR A 359 -13.16 2.87 -5.49
N ASP A 360 -12.23 2.74 -6.44
CA ASP A 360 -11.03 3.58 -6.52
C ASP A 360 -11.39 5.06 -6.71
N ILE A 361 -10.66 5.95 -6.04
CA ILE A 361 -10.89 7.39 -6.15
C ILE A 361 -10.05 7.95 -7.30
N SER A 362 -10.71 8.39 -8.37
CA SER A 362 -10.06 9.06 -9.49
C SER A 362 -9.73 10.51 -9.15
N ILE A 363 -8.44 10.87 -9.16
CA ILE A 363 -7.97 12.20 -8.81
C ILE A 363 -8.46 13.26 -9.80
N ASP A 364 -8.66 12.89 -11.06
CA ASP A 364 -9.15 13.81 -12.10
C ASP A 364 -10.47 14.50 -11.74
N GLN A 365 -11.30 13.90 -10.88
CA GLN A 365 -12.57 14.49 -10.42
C GLN A 365 -12.39 15.69 -9.49
N VAL A 366 -11.27 15.72 -8.76
CA VAL A 366 -10.95 16.71 -7.72
C VAL A 366 -9.63 17.44 -8.00
N ALA A 367 -9.00 17.17 -9.15
CA ALA A 367 -7.68 17.70 -9.48
C ALA A 367 -7.65 19.24 -9.48
N GLY A 368 -8.74 19.88 -9.90
CA GLY A 368 -8.92 21.33 -9.87
C GLY A 368 -8.84 21.95 -8.48
N ASP A 369 -9.42 21.26 -7.50
CA ASP A 369 -9.49 21.72 -6.11
C ASP A 369 -8.17 21.47 -5.38
N ILE A 370 -7.58 20.29 -5.62
CA ILE A 370 -6.39 19.80 -4.93
C ILE A 370 -5.11 20.44 -5.45
N PHE A 371 -4.98 20.54 -6.78
CA PHE A 371 -3.74 20.96 -7.44
C PHE A 371 -3.84 22.35 -8.08
N GLY A 372 -5.00 23.00 -7.97
CA GLY A 372 -5.29 24.25 -8.68
C GLY A 372 -5.83 24.02 -10.09
N PRO A 373 -5.98 25.07 -10.91
CA PRO A 373 -6.69 24.99 -12.19
C PRO A 373 -6.18 23.83 -13.06
N ILE A 374 -7.08 22.92 -13.46
CA ILE A 374 -6.73 21.75 -14.26
C ILE A 374 -6.04 22.21 -15.55
N GLY A 375 -4.86 21.66 -15.80
CA GLY A 375 -4.02 22.05 -16.94
C GLY A 375 -3.16 23.30 -16.72
N SER A 376 -3.12 23.83 -15.49
CA SER A 376 -2.03 24.72 -15.07
C SER A 376 -0.72 23.94 -14.94
N ILE A 377 0.39 24.66 -15.10
CA ILE A 377 1.75 24.10 -14.97
C ILE A 377 1.98 23.55 -13.56
N ALA A 378 1.60 24.31 -12.53
CA ALA A 378 1.73 23.90 -11.14
C ALA A 378 0.99 22.58 -10.87
N SER A 379 -0.21 22.41 -11.42
CA SER A 379 -0.97 21.18 -11.24
C SER A 379 -0.33 19.97 -11.90
N ALA A 380 0.21 20.13 -13.11
CA ALA A 380 0.90 19.03 -13.81
C ALA A 380 2.17 18.58 -13.07
N ILE A 381 2.98 19.53 -12.57
CA ILE A 381 4.18 19.22 -11.79
C ILE A 381 3.83 18.51 -10.47
N LEU A 382 2.74 18.92 -9.81
CA LEU A 382 2.33 18.28 -8.56
C LEU A 382 1.72 16.89 -8.78
N LEU A 383 0.98 16.68 -9.87
CA LEU A 383 0.49 15.37 -10.26
C LEU A 383 1.64 14.42 -10.60
N ASP A 384 2.64 14.88 -11.35
CA ASP A 384 3.87 14.13 -11.62
C ASP A 384 4.61 13.76 -10.32
N LYS A 385 4.80 14.71 -9.41
CA LYS A 385 5.45 14.44 -8.12
C LYS A 385 4.67 13.47 -7.24
N ALA A 386 3.35 13.46 -7.35
CA ALA A 386 2.48 12.62 -6.52
C ALA A 386 2.32 11.19 -7.07
N PHE A 387 2.22 11.04 -8.40
CA PHE A 387 1.88 9.77 -9.04
C PHE A 387 2.97 9.23 -9.97
N GLY A 388 3.90 10.07 -10.42
CA GLY A 388 4.86 9.72 -11.45
C GLY A 388 4.13 9.17 -12.68
N PRO A 389 4.54 8.01 -13.23
CA PRO A 389 3.93 7.41 -14.41
C PRO A 389 2.70 6.55 -14.06
N ASN A 390 2.34 6.41 -12.78
CA ASN A 390 1.23 5.57 -12.35
C ASN A 390 -0.12 6.23 -12.67
N ASP A 391 -1.18 5.44 -12.62
CA ASP A 391 -2.52 5.99 -12.80
C ASP A 391 -2.87 6.95 -11.66
N ARG A 392 -3.61 8.01 -12.01
CA ARG A 392 -4.01 9.06 -11.08
C ARG A 392 -5.21 8.63 -10.25
N LYS A 393 -5.10 7.48 -9.60
CA LYS A 393 -6.13 6.88 -8.74
C LYS A 393 -5.55 6.61 -7.37
N ILE A 394 -6.39 6.72 -6.35
CA ILE A 394 -6.12 6.15 -5.04
C ILE A 394 -6.84 4.82 -5.01
N HIS A 395 -6.07 3.73 -4.99
CA HIS A 395 -6.64 2.41 -4.86
C HIS A 395 -7.17 2.17 -3.46
N MET A 396 -8.37 1.61 -3.39
CA MET A 396 -9.08 1.37 -2.14
C MET A 396 -9.29 -0.14 -1.94
N TYR A 397 -9.32 -0.59 -0.69
CA TYR A 397 -9.64 -1.97 -0.32
C TYR A 397 -10.60 -2.00 0.87
N CYS A 398 -11.26 -3.13 1.08
CA CYS A 398 -12.17 -3.29 2.19
C CYS A 398 -11.42 -3.74 3.45
N GLN A 399 -11.06 -2.76 4.28
CA GLN A 399 -10.48 -3.02 5.59
C GLN A 399 -11.58 -3.47 6.55
N ASN A 400 -11.52 -4.74 6.98
CA ASN A 400 -12.46 -5.25 7.97
C ASN A 400 -12.21 -4.58 9.35
N VAL A 401 -13.27 -4.07 9.97
CA VAL A 401 -13.20 -3.42 11.29
C VAL A 401 -13.78 -4.33 12.37
N ALA A 402 -14.91 -5.00 12.10
CA ALA A 402 -15.52 -6.00 12.98
C ALA A 402 -16.63 -6.78 12.25
N GLY A 403 -16.81 -8.06 12.53
CA GLY A 403 -17.80 -8.93 11.92
C GLY A 403 -17.79 -8.89 10.39
N SER A 404 -18.98 -8.65 9.81
CA SER A 404 -19.20 -8.46 8.37
C SER A 404 -19.05 -7.00 7.91
N TYR A 405 -18.47 -6.15 8.75
CA TYR A 405 -18.46 -4.71 8.61
C TYR A 405 -17.03 -4.19 8.35
N GLY A 406 -16.87 -3.45 7.25
CA GLY A 406 -15.59 -2.90 6.81
C GLY A 406 -15.66 -1.44 6.37
N ILE A 407 -14.49 -0.82 6.20
CA ILE A 407 -14.33 0.50 5.59
C ILE A 407 -13.51 0.39 4.31
N CYS A 408 -13.82 1.25 3.32
CA CYS A 408 -12.92 1.42 2.19
C CYS A 408 -11.74 2.29 2.64
N ALA A 409 -10.59 1.66 2.81
CA ALA A 409 -9.35 2.32 3.18
C ALA A 409 -8.44 2.43 1.95
N PRO A 410 -7.62 3.50 1.84
CA PRO A 410 -6.62 3.58 0.79
C PRO A 410 -5.54 2.52 1.03
N CYS A 411 -5.06 1.91 -0.06
CA CYS A 411 -3.88 1.05 -0.04
C CYS A 411 -2.68 1.80 0.55
N SER A 412 -1.81 1.10 1.30
CA SER A 412 -0.61 1.71 1.89
C SER A 412 0.31 2.30 0.82
N ASN A 413 0.50 1.60 -0.30
CA ASN A 413 0.96 2.20 -1.53
C ASN A 413 -0.25 2.64 -2.35
N ILE A 414 -0.52 3.95 -2.36
CA ILE A 414 -1.66 4.51 -3.10
C ILE A 414 -1.54 4.35 -4.63
N LEU A 415 -0.32 4.10 -5.14
CA LEU A 415 0.01 3.99 -6.56
C LEU A 415 -0.21 2.59 -7.11
N SER A 416 -0.55 1.63 -6.25
CA SER A 416 -0.69 0.24 -6.64
C SER A 416 -1.88 -0.39 -5.94
N ARG A 417 -2.59 -1.24 -6.67
CA ARG A 417 -3.81 -1.87 -6.18
C ARG A 417 -3.46 -2.97 -5.19
N CYS A 418 -4.05 -2.92 -4.00
CA CYS A 418 -3.88 -3.92 -2.93
C CYS A 418 -5.14 -4.77 -2.68
N ALA A 419 -6.26 -4.44 -3.33
CA ALA A 419 -7.53 -5.14 -3.26
C ALA A 419 -7.65 -6.23 -4.34
N GLU A 420 -8.47 -7.25 -4.09
CA GLU A 420 -8.79 -8.29 -5.07
C GLU A 420 -9.29 -7.70 -6.40
N VAL A 421 -8.79 -8.26 -7.50
CA VAL A 421 -9.31 -7.99 -8.85
C VAL A 421 -10.10 -9.19 -9.33
N SER A 422 -11.31 -8.93 -9.84
CA SER A 422 -12.13 -9.91 -10.56
C SER A 422 -11.56 -10.16 -11.97
N GLY A 423 -10.31 -10.62 -12.05
CA GLY A 423 -9.64 -11.02 -13.28
C GLY A 423 -9.68 -12.54 -13.48
N PRO A 424 -9.87 -13.04 -14.72
CA PRO A 424 -9.77 -14.46 -15.00
C PRO A 424 -8.30 -14.90 -14.95
N ILE A 425 -7.96 -15.81 -14.04
CA ILE A 425 -6.67 -16.50 -14.00
C ILE A 425 -6.73 -17.61 -15.06
N GLU A 426 -5.74 -17.70 -15.94
CA GLU A 426 -5.73 -18.75 -16.98
C GLU A 426 -5.60 -20.15 -16.37
N ASP A 427 -6.46 -21.07 -16.84
CA ASP A 427 -6.80 -22.33 -16.17
C ASP A 427 -5.71 -23.43 -16.27
N ASN A 428 -4.68 -23.26 -17.12
CA ASN A 428 -3.74 -24.32 -17.52
C ASN A 428 -2.25 -23.93 -17.37
N GLY A 429 -1.81 -23.57 -16.16
CA GLY A 429 -0.37 -23.45 -15.86
C GLY A 429 0.32 -24.81 -15.70
N LYS A 430 1.65 -24.84 -15.87
CA LYS A 430 2.48 -26.03 -15.63
C LYS A 430 2.68 -26.26 -14.12
N CYS A 431 2.88 -27.52 -13.72
CA CYS A 431 3.18 -27.90 -12.33
C CYS A 431 4.63 -28.37 -12.22
N ASP A 432 5.56 -27.48 -12.55
CA ASP A 432 6.98 -27.82 -12.74
C ASP A 432 7.72 -28.06 -11.40
N HIS A 433 7.14 -27.66 -10.27
CA HIS A 433 7.66 -27.89 -8.92
C HIS A 433 6.51 -28.10 -7.90
N ASP A 434 6.87 -28.47 -6.67
CA ASP A 434 5.91 -28.61 -5.57
C ASP A 434 5.41 -27.23 -5.08
N ILE A 435 4.21 -27.20 -4.52
CA ILE A 435 3.56 -25.99 -3.99
C ILE A 435 4.34 -25.30 -2.86
N CYS A 436 5.19 -26.05 -2.14
CA CYS A 436 6.04 -25.51 -1.09
C CYS A 436 7.47 -25.19 -1.55
N GLU A 437 7.75 -25.27 -2.85
CA GLU A 437 9.03 -24.93 -3.47
C GLU A 437 8.88 -23.66 -4.32
N VAL A 438 9.88 -22.78 -4.28
CA VAL A 438 9.91 -21.60 -5.16
C VAL A 438 10.28 -22.00 -6.59
N GLY A 439 9.75 -21.32 -7.59
CA GLY A 439 9.99 -21.61 -8.99
C GLY A 439 9.13 -20.81 -9.97
N GLY A 440 8.90 -21.37 -11.15
CA GLY A 440 8.02 -20.77 -12.15
C GLY A 440 6.56 -20.67 -11.67
N PRO A 441 5.68 -19.96 -12.39
CA PRO A 441 4.28 -19.85 -11.98
C PRO A 441 3.59 -21.22 -12.00
N LEU A 442 2.81 -21.51 -10.96
CA LEU A 442 2.02 -22.74 -10.89
C LEU A 442 0.62 -22.54 -11.49
N GLY A 443 0.12 -23.55 -12.20
CA GLY A 443 -1.27 -23.55 -12.66
C GLY A 443 -2.28 -23.72 -11.52
N PRO A 444 -3.50 -23.14 -11.60
CA PRO A 444 -4.54 -23.26 -10.55
C PRO A 444 -4.90 -24.69 -10.16
N ARG A 445 -4.64 -25.66 -11.06
CA ARG A 445 -4.90 -27.09 -10.88
C ARG A 445 -3.68 -27.88 -10.38
N CYS A 446 -2.57 -27.22 -10.07
CA CYS A 446 -1.44 -27.86 -9.43
C CYS A 446 -1.79 -28.22 -7.97
N GLY A 447 -1.31 -29.39 -7.51
CA GLY A 447 -1.60 -29.86 -6.15
C GLY A 447 -2.95 -30.55 -5.93
N LEU A 448 -3.69 -30.91 -6.99
CA LEU A 448 -4.92 -31.71 -6.87
C LEU A 448 -4.73 -32.98 -6.02
N PRO A 449 -5.75 -33.39 -5.22
CA PRO A 449 -7.13 -32.90 -5.19
C PRO A 449 -7.33 -31.60 -4.40
N SER A 450 -6.28 -31.00 -3.83
CA SER A 450 -6.36 -29.73 -3.12
C SER A 450 -6.72 -28.58 -4.08
N LYS A 451 -7.54 -27.63 -3.59
CA LYS A 451 -7.78 -26.33 -4.25
C LYS A 451 -6.79 -25.26 -3.79
N CYS A 452 -5.69 -25.65 -3.16
CA CYS A 452 -4.76 -24.72 -2.55
C CYS A 452 -4.15 -23.73 -3.55
N VAL A 453 -3.64 -24.20 -4.70
CA VAL A 453 -3.08 -23.31 -5.71
C VAL A 453 -4.16 -22.38 -6.27
N GLU A 454 -5.36 -22.89 -6.58
CA GLU A 454 -6.50 -22.06 -6.98
C GLU A 454 -6.81 -20.94 -5.96
N ASN A 455 -6.80 -21.26 -4.67
CA ASN A 455 -7.05 -20.28 -3.61
C ASN A 455 -5.93 -19.24 -3.51
N VAL A 456 -4.67 -19.67 -3.61
CA VAL A 456 -3.51 -18.75 -3.63
C VAL A 456 -3.58 -17.85 -4.85
N CYS A 457 -3.76 -18.40 -6.07
CA CYS A 457 -3.85 -17.61 -7.30
C CYS A 457 -4.96 -16.55 -7.24
N LYS A 458 -6.09 -16.87 -6.59
CA LYS A 458 -7.22 -15.93 -6.42
C LYS A 458 -6.85 -14.75 -5.54
N LYS A 459 -5.99 -14.97 -4.54
CA LYS A 459 -5.53 -13.94 -3.61
C LYS A 459 -4.35 -13.17 -4.17
N ASP A 460 -3.40 -13.88 -4.78
CA ASP A 460 -2.23 -13.33 -5.43
C ASP A 460 -2.08 -13.91 -6.85
N PRO A 461 -2.58 -13.19 -7.88
CA PRO A 461 -2.44 -13.61 -9.27
C PRO A 461 -1.00 -13.70 -9.76
N TYR A 462 -0.04 -13.04 -9.09
CA TYR A 462 1.38 -13.09 -9.48
C TYR A 462 1.92 -14.51 -9.40
N CYS A 463 1.54 -15.25 -8.35
CA CYS A 463 1.92 -16.64 -8.11
C CYS A 463 1.65 -17.57 -9.30
N CYS A 464 0.66 -17.22 -10.12
CA CYS A 464 0.17 -18.08 -11.21
C CYS A 464 0.35 -17.47 -12.59
N THR A 465 0.83 -16.22 -12.67
CA THR A 465 1.06 -15.51 -13.95
C THR A 465 2.51 -15.10 -14.16
N LYS A 466 3.32 -14.98 -13.09
CA LYS A 466 4.69 -14.48 -13.14
C LYS A 466 5.69 -15.48 -12.57
N GLU A 467 5.60 -15.79 -11.28
CA GLU A 467 6.59 -16.57 -10.55
C GLU A 467 5.97 -17.08 -9.24
N TRP A 468 6.34 -18.28 -8.79
CA TRP A 468 5.94 -18.81 -7.49
C TRP A 468 7.08 -18.62 -6.50
N ASP A 469 7.02 -17.55 -5.71
CA ASP A 469 8.13 -17.16 -4.84
C ASP A 469 7.84 -17.40 -3.35
N LEU A 470 8.61 -16.73 -2.48
CA LEU A 470 8.47 -16.88 -1.03
C LEU A 470 7.12 -16.36 -0.53
N GLN A 471 6.57 -15.31 -1.13
CA GLN A 471 5.26 -14.79 -0.74
C GLN A 471 4.18 -15.81 -1.10
N CYS A 472 4.26 -16.46 -2.26
CA CYS A 472 3.35 -17.54 -2.64
C CYS A 472 3.37 -18.72 -1.65
N LYS A 473 4.53 -19.06 -1.08
CA LYS A 473 4.63 -20.07 0.00
C LYS A 473 3.95 -19.61 1.29
N THR A 474 4.06 -18.34 1.65
CA THR A 474 3.32 -17.77 2.78
C THR A 474 1.81 -17.84 2.52
N ASP A 475 1.38 -17.52 1.31
CA ASP A 475 -0.03 -17.51 0.92
C ASP A 475 -0.65 -18.90 0.98
N VAL A 476 0.12 -19.97 0.70
CA VAL A 476 -0.31 -21.35 0.94
C VAL A 476 -0.72 -21.54 2.40
N ASP A 477 0.12 -21.08 3.32
CA ASP A 477 -0.14 -21.20 4.75
C ASP A 477 -1.34 -20.35 5.20
N LEU A 478 -1.62 -19.25 4.54
CA LEU A 478 -2.76 -18.38 4.85
C LEU A 478 -4.07 -18.93 4.28
N TYR A 479 -4.07 -19.29 3.00
CA TYR A 479 -5.31 -19.50 2.22
C TYR A 479 -5.65 -20.96 1.93
N CYS A 480 -4.75 -21.89 2.22
CA CYS A 480 -5.03 -23.31 2.02
C CYS A 480 -5.48 -23.97 3.31
N GLU A 481 -6.60 -24.69 3.27
CA GLU A 481 -7.14 -25.35 4.47
C GLU A 481 -6.43 -26.68 4.76
N ASP A 482 -5.93 -27.34 3.72
CA ASP A 482 -5.42 -28.71 3.77
C ASP A 482 -3.89 -28.82 3.65
N LYS A 483 -3.19 -27.69 3.48
CA LYS A 483 -1.75 -27.62 3.24
C LYS A 483 -1.06 -26.64 4.19
N THR A 484 0.20 -26.94 4.47
CA THR A 484 1.10 -26.08 5.24
C THR A 484 2.52 -26.32 4.74
N CYS A 485 3.20 -25.23 4.39
CA CYS A 485 4.61 -25.19 4.05
C CYS A 485 5.46 -24.89 5.29
N THR A 486 6.75 -25.20 5.23
CA THR A 486 7.67 -24.76 6.29
C THR A 486 7.88 -23.26 6.15
N PRO A 487 7.54 -22.44 7.16
CA PRO A 487 7.73 -21.00 7.09
C PRO A 487 9.23 -20.68 7.19
N ASP A 488 9.68 -19.70 6.41
CA ASP A 488 11.04 -19.16 6.53
C ASP A 488 11.15 -18.10 7.66
N GLY A 489 10.04 -17.77 8.34
CA GLY A 489 9.98 -16.77 9.43
C GLY A 489 8.72 -16.83 10.33
N CYS A 490 8.68 -15.99 11.37
CA CYS A 490 7.70 -16.03 12.48
C CYS A 490 6.48 -15.10 12.36
N ALA A 491 6.38 -14.23 11.36
CA ALA A 491 5.49 -13.05 11.48
C ALA A 491 3.98 -13.35 11.39
N TYR A 492 3.56 -14.50 10.85
CA TYR A 492 2.15 -14.77 10.54
C TYR A 492 1.51 -15.96 11.26
N ARG A 493 2.27 -16.72 12.06
CA ARG A 493 1.74 -17.84 12.87
C ARG A 493 1.80 -17.51 14.35
N LYS A 494 0.72 -17.83 15.07
CA LYS A 494 0.72 -17.79 16.53
C LYS A 494 1.81 -18.72 17.05
N GLU A 495 2.53 -18.28 18.09
CA GLU A 495 3.43 -19.13 18.86
C GLU A 495 2.75 -20.45 19.22
N GLY A 496 3.39 -21.56 18.86
CA GLY A 496 2.80 -22.87 19.04
C GLY A 496 3.46 -23.90 18.13
N TRP A 497 3.36 -25.16 18.53
CA TRP A 497 3.85 -26.28 17.74
C TRP A 497 2.77 -26.75 16.78
N TYR A 498 3.19 -27.12 15.58
CA TYR A 498 2.31 -27.65 14.55
C TYR A 498 2.91 -28.93 13.97
N CYS A 499 2.04 -29.81 13.48
CA CYS A 499 2.45 -30.97 12.69
C CYS A 499 2.46 -30.58 11.21
N PHE A 500 3.48 -30.98 10.45
CA PHE A 500 3.53 -30.71 9.01
C PHE A 500 2.77 -31.75 8.19
N THR A 501 2.57 -31.46 6.90
CA THR A 501 1.98 -32.39 5.91
C THR A 501 2.72 -33.72 5.89
N ASP A 502 4.06 -33.68 5.91
CA ASP A 502 4.88 -34.83 6.25
C ASP A 502 4.77 -35.04 7.75
N LYS A 503 3.89 -35.96 8.17
CA LYS A 503 3.60 -36.22 9.58
C LYS A 503 4.81 -36.75 10.38
N THR A 504 5.88 -37.17 9.70
CA THR A 504 7.15 -37.53 10.35
C THR A 504 7.94 -36.30 10.81
N LYS A 505 7.55 -35.12 10.32
CA LYS A 505 8.08 -33.81 10.69
C LYS A 505 7.03 -33.08 11.53
N GLY A 506 7.39 -32.78 12.77
CA GLY A 506 6.70 -31.81 13.62
C GLY A 506 7.64 -30.65 13.89
N GLY A 507 7.11 -29.43 13.95
CA GLY A 507 7.89 -28.25 14.28
C GLY A 507 7.05 -26.98 14.22
N TYR A 508 7.11 -26.19 15.29
CA TYR A 508 7.45 -24.77 15.26
C TYR A 508 7.31 -24.22 16.69
N LYS A 509 8.14 -23.27 17.10
CA LYS A 509 7.89 -22.48 18.31
C LYS A 509 8.53 -21.12 18.09
N CYS A 510 7.71 -20.14 17.71
CA CYS A 510 8.11 -18.75 17.85
C CYS A 510 8.08 -18.40 19.32
N THR A 511 9.16 -17.82 19.84
CA THR A 511 9.14 -17.13 21.13
C THR A 511 9.53 -15.69 20.86
N GLY A 512 8.56 -14.79 20.83
CA GLY A 512 8.79 -13.38 20.55
C GLY A 512 7.49 -12.69 20.15
N ASP A 513 7.44 -11.38 20.34
CA ASP A 513 6.36 -10.47 19.92
C ASP A 513 6.29 -10.25 18.40
N GLY A 514 6.92 -11.13 17.62
CA GLY A 514 7.04 -11.01 16.16
C GLY A 514 8.08 -10.00 15.68
N THR A 515 8.80 -9.29 16.57
CA THR A 515 9.70 -8.19 16.18
C THR A 515 11.17 -8.59 15.96
N SER A 516 11.56 -9.84 16.27
CA SER A 516 12.92 -10.33 16.02
C SER A 516 12.93 -11.57 15.11
N SER A 517 13.69 -11.48 14.03
CA SER A 517 14.03 -12.59 13.14
C SER A 517 14.93 -13.65 13.81
N GLU A 518 15.47 -13.35 15.00
CA GLU A 518 16.48 -14.17 15.68
C GLU A 518 15.92 -15.27 16.60
N THR A 519 14.59 -15.36 16.80
CA THR A 519 13.99 -16.35 17.71
C THR A 519 13.10 -17.38 17.01
N ALA A 520 13.55 -17.86 15.86
CA ALA A 520 12.99 -19.04 15.21
C ALA A 520 13.78 -20.29 15.62
N ILE A 521 13.25 -21.12 16.52
CA ILE A 521 13.73 -22.51 16.63
C ILE A 521 12.84 -23.36 15.73
N ALA A 522 13.21 -23.44 14.45
CA ALA A 522 12.72 -24.47 13.56
C ALA A 522 13.55 -25.75 13.77
N GLU A 523 13.28 -26.52 14.83
CA GLU A 523 13.81 -27.89 14.90
C GLU A 523 12.91 -28.81 14.05
N GLY A 524 13.36 -29.07 12.82
CA GLY A 524 12.81 -30.10 11.95
C GLY A 524 13.01 -31.51 12.54
N SER A 525 12.04 -32.38 12.25
CA SER A 525 12.02 -33.82 12.57
C SER A 525 12.13 -34.18 14.05
N GLN A 526 11.14 -33.79 14.86
CA GLN A 526 11.10 -34.19 16.27
C GLN A 526 10.58 -35.61 16.53
N CYS A 527 9.91 -36.24 15.56
CA CYS A 527 9.43 -37.60 15.74
C CYS A 527 10.49 -38.64 15.32
N PRO A 528 10.75 -39.66 16.15
CA PRO A 528 11.63 -40.77 15.79
C PRO A 528 11.15 -41.47 14.51
N THR A 529 12.08 -42.08 13.77
CA THR A 529 11.77 -42.88 12.59
C THR A 529 10.64 -43.88 12.89
N GLY A 530 9.56 -43.81 12.11
CA GLY A 530 8.36 -44.64 12.31
C GLY A 530 7.33 -44.10 13.30
N SER A 531 7.43 -42.82 13.68
CA SER A 531 6.41 -42.11 14.48
C SER A 531 5.90 -40.85 13.77
N VAL A 532 4.66 -40.47 14.05
CA VAL A 532 3.96 -39.31 13.51
C VAL A 532 3.59 -38.31 14.62
N CYS A 533 3.62 -37.03 14.28
CA CYS A 533 3.21 -35.93 15.15
C CYS A 533 1.69 -35.99 15.43
N LYS A 534 1.27 -35.77 16.67
CA LYS A 534 -0.15 -35.71 17.08
C LYS A 534 -0.68 -34.29 17.16
N THR A 535 -1.91 -34.08 16.68
CA THR A 535 -2.62 -32.80 16.71
C THR A 535 -3.75 -32.78 17.77
N GLU A 536 -4.06 -31.61 18.32
CA GLU A 536 -5.17 -31.36 19.26
C GLU A 536 -6.55 -31.32 18.56
N GLY A 537 -6.59 -31.39 17.23
CA GLY A 537 -7.81 -31.38 16.42
C GLY A 537 -7.67 -32.08 15.08
N GLU A 538 -8.77 -32.14 14.34
CA GLU A 538 -8.84 -32.73 13.00
C GLU A 538 -8.49 -31.65 11.95
N GLY A 539 -7.23 -31.60 11.54
CA GLY A 539 -6.80 -30.70 10.47
C GLY A 539 -5.28 -30.53 10.38
N PRO A 540 -4.74 -30.20 9.20
CA PRO A 540 -3.29 -30.04 9.01
C PRO A 540 -2.72 -28.78 9.68
N LYS A 541 -3.57 -27.81 10.03
CA LYS A 541 -3.19 -26.62 10.81
C LYS A 541 -3.44 -26.76 12.32
N ALA A 542 -3.93 -27.91 12.78
CA ALA A 542 -4.22 -28.10 14.19
C ALA A 542 -2.92 -28.06 15.02
N PRO A 543 -2.93 -27.38 16.18
CA PRO A 543 -1.76 -27.33 17.04
C PRO A 543 -1.36 -28.74 17.47
N ALA A 544 -0.06 -28.98 17.61
CA ALA A 544 0.46 -30.24 18.08
C ALA A 544 0.15 -30.41 19.56
N ILE A 545 -0.21 -31.64 19.96
CA ILE A 545 -0.32 -31.99 21.37
C ILE A 545 1.07 -31.89 21.99
N LEU A 546 1.23 -31.05 23.00
CA LEU A 546 2.53 -30.85 23.65
C LEU A 546 2.78 -31.86 24.78
N CYS A 547 4.04 -32.22 24.96
CA CYS A 547 4.50 -32.90 26.16
C CYS A 547 4.48 -31.92 27.34
N THR A 548 3.62 -32.16 28.33
CA THR A 548 3.42 -31.25 29.48
C THR A 548 4.37 -31.52 30.64
N THR A 549 5.01 -32.70 30.68
CA THR A 549 5.95 -33.13 31.72
C THR A 549 7.15 -33.86 31.11
N ASP A 550 8.30 -33.79 31.79
CA ASP A 550 9.49 -34.58 31.43
C ASP A 550 9.44 -35.94 32.15
N GLY A 551 9.62 -37.04 31.41
CA GLY A 551 9.79 -38.38 32.01
C GLY A 551 9.69 -39.54 31.01
N GLU A 552 10.45 -40.61 31.22
CA GLU A 552 10.49 -41.82 30.36
C GLU A 552 9.14 -42.54 30.22
N SER A 553 8.17 -42.22 31.09
CA SER A 553 6.89 -42.93 31.21
C SER A 553 5.70 -42.22 30.56
N VAL A 554 5.89 -41.09 29.87
CA VAL A 554 4.80 -40.41 29.14
C VAL A 554 4.75 -40.97 27.71
N PRO A 555 3.70 -41.70 27.31
CA PRO A 555 3.64 -42.32 25.99
C PRO A 555 3.75 -41.28 24.88
N GLY A 556 4.77 -41.38 24.03
CA GLY A 556 5.00 -40.44 22.93
C GLY A 556 5.80 -39.17 23.28
N CYS A 557 6.37 -39.09 24.49
CA CYS A 557 7.20 -37.98 24.96
C CYS A 557 8.51 -38.52 25.58
N PRO A 558 9.63 -38.51 24.83
CA PRO A 558 10.92 -38.94 25.39
C PRO A 558 11.45 -37.95 26.45
N THR A 559 12.38 -38.40 27.29
CA THR A 559 13.01 -37.59 28.33
C THR A 559 13.62 -36.30 27.75
N GLY A 560 13.29 -35.14 28.34
CA GLY A 560 13.74 -33.82 27.87
C GLY A 560 12.87 -33.20 26.77
N SER A 561 11.64 -33.71 26.58
CA SER A 561 10.71 -33.24 25.56
C SER A 561 9.61 -32.30 26.08
N LYS A 562 9.65 -31.85 27.34
CA LYS A 562 8.66 -30.90 27.85
C LYS A 562 8.58 -29.65 26.97
N GLY A 563 7.38 -29.37 26.48
CA GLY A 563 7.10 -28.30 25.54
C GLY A 563 7.42 -28.63 24.08
N LYS A 564 7.69 -29.89 23.71
CA LYS A 564 7.81 -30.40 22.32
C LYS A 564 6.55 -31.17 21.89
N SER A 565 6.41 -31.45 20.59
CA SER A 565 5.27 -32.22 20.04
C SER A 565 5.28 -33.69 20.47
N LYS A 566 4.12 -34.23 20.82
CA LYS A 566 3.90 -35.64 21.13
C LYS A 566 3.88 -36.47 19.84
N CYS A 567 4.60 -37.59 19.85
CA CYS A 567 4.69 -38.50 18.71
C CYS A 567 4.03 -39.85 19.02
N SER A 568 3.50 -40.54 18.01
CA SER A 568 3.02 -41.92 18.14
C SER A 568 3.32 -42.75 16.90
N PRO A 569 3.26 -44.08 16.96
CA PRO A 569 3.22 -44.88 15.74
C PRO A 569 2.12 -44.38 14.78
N PRO A 570 2.33 -44.49 13.46
CA PRO A 570 1.39 -44.04 12.42
C PRO A 570 0.00 -44.67 12.53
#